data_AF-A0A098T9K2-F1
#
_entry.id   AF-A0A098T9K2-F1
#
_cell.length_a   1.000
_cell.length_b   1.000
_cell.length_c   1.000
_cell.angle_alpha   90.00
_cell.angle_beta   90.00
_cell.angle_gamma   90.00
#
_symmetry.space_group_name_H-M   'P 1'
#
loop_
_entity.id
_entity.type
_entity.pdbx_description
1 polymer ?
#
loop_
_entity_poly.entity_id
_entity_poly.type
_entity_poly.pdbx_seq_one_letter_code
_entity_poly.pdbx_strand_id
1 'polypeptide(L)'
;MGITGDIELDDFSIVFENGERLDFDELVADNFNVEGSQVGASVYSVTTPADPELNNGNRLCGQGDVTYVAVWGAPSDDTLTMVGVFDTQDAPVRDSEMCASYTYEYK
;
A
#
# COMPACT_ATOMS: atom_id res chain seq x y z
N MET A 1 -5.69 -15.45 -3.19
CA MET A 1 -5.71 -14.70 -1.92
C MET A 1 -4.31 -14.75 -1.33
N GLY A 2 -3.55 -13.67 -1.51
CA GLY A 2 -2.25 -13.51 -0.87
C GLY A 2 -2.48 -13.02 0.55
N ILE A 3 -2.35 -13.93 1.52
CA ILE A 3 -2.26 -13.57 2.94
C ILE A 3 -0.82 -13.15 3.15
N THR A 4 -0.53 -11.89 2.88
CA THR A 4 0.58 -11.21 3.55
C THR A 4 0.13 -10.99 4.98
N GLY A 5 0.97 -11.35 5.95
CA GLY A 5 0.62 -11.44 7.37
C GLY A 5 0.13 -10.14 8.00
N ASP A 6 0.11 -10.09 9.33
CA ASP A 6 -0.35 -8.90 10.03
C ASP A 6 0.51 -7.67 9.67
N ILE A 7 -0.11 -6.50 9.55
CA ILE A 7 0.59 -5.22 9.38
C ILE A 7 0.17 -4.24 10.46
N GLU A 8 1.11 -3.38 10.85
CA GLU A 8 0.81 -2.18 11.62
C GLU A 8 0.91 -0.99 10.66
N LEU A 9 -0.21 -0.27 10.49
CA LEU A 9 -0.29 0.89 9.62
C LEU A 9 -0.64 2.11 10.46
N ASP A 10 0.16 3.16 10.33
CA ASP A 10 -0.12 4.48 10.88
C ASP A 10 0.11 5.57 9.82
N ASP A 11 -0.02 6.85 10.20
CA ASP A 11 0.15 7.99 9.29
C ASP A 11 1.60 8.22 8.82
N PHE A 12 2.57 7.50 9.40
CA PHE A 12 4.01 7.69 9.20
C PHE A 12 4.72 6.46 8.65
N SER A 13 4.15 5.27 8.79
CA SER A 13 4.77 4.04 8.30
C SER A 13 3.79 2.88 8.17
N ILE A 14 4.20 1.92 7.36
CA ILE A 14 3.66 0.55 7.36
C ILE A 14 4.77 -0.39 7.85
N VAL A 15 4.46 -1.19 8.87
CA VAL A 15 5.33 -2.23 9.41
C VAL A 15 4.71 -3.59 9.11
N PHE A 16 5.49 -4.47 8.50
CA PHE A 16 5.08 -5.83 8.14
C PHE A 16 5.43 -6.83 9.25
N GLU A 17 4.71 -7.95 9.30
CA GLU A 17 4.89 -9.02 10.30
C GLU A 17 6.35 -9.48 10.46
N ASN A 18 7.15 -9.48 9.40
CA ASN A 18 8.56 -9.87 9.41
C ASN A 18 9.50 -8.79 10.01
N GLY A 19 8.96 -7.64 10.40
CA GLY A 19 9.68 -6.50 10.95
C GLY A 19 10.23 -5.53 9.90
N GLU A 20 10.02 -5.79 8.61
CA GLU A 20 10.30 -4.79 7.59
C GLU A 20 9.31 -3.63 7.67
N ARG A 21 9.73 -2.47 7.20
CA ARG A 21 8.90 -1.27 7.24
C ARG A 21 9.17 -0.35 6.06
N LEU A 22 8.14 0.40 5.68
CA LEU A 22 8.26 1.56 4.80
C LEU A 22 7.81 2.80 5.56
N ASP A 23 8.68 3.80 5.62
CA ASP A 23 8.36 5.10 6.20
C ASP A 23 7.71 5.99 5.14
N PHE A 24 6.61 6.62 5.51
CA PHE A 24 5.91 7.62 4.72
C PHE A 24 6.54 9.00 4.92
N ASP A 25 6.61 9.77 3.84
CA ASP A 25 7.14 11.14 3.82
C ASP A 25 6.00 12.17 3.88
N GLU A 26 5.07 12.11 2.91
CA GLU A 26 3.94 13.03 2.82
C GLU A 26 2.66 12.32 2.35
N LEU A 27 1.51 12.76 2.88
CA LEU A 27 0.20 12.43 2.31
C LEU A 27 -0.02 13.28 1.06
N VAL A 28 0.12 12.66 -0.12
CA VAL A 28 0.04 13.33 -1.42
C VAL A 28 -1.38 13.41 -1.98
N ALA A 29 -2.30 12.54 -1.53
CA ALA A 29 -3.71 12.60 -1.88
C ALA A 29 -4.62 11.94 -0.84
N ASP A 30 -5.84 12.43 -0.73
CA ASP A 30 -6.92 11.93 0.13
C ASP A 30 -8.05 11.22 -0.65
N ASN A 31 -7.87 11.04 -1.95
CA ASN A 31 -8.79 10.31 -2.81
C ASN A 31 -8.03 9.47 -3.84
N PHE A 32 -8.58 8.33 -4.23
CA PHE A 32 -7.98 7.41 -5.19
C PHE A 32 -9.03 6.78 -6.10
N ASN A 33 -8.69 6.49 -7.36
CA ASN A 33 -9.63 5.82 -8.27
C ASN A 33 -9.45 4.30 -8.21
N VAL A 34 -10.49 3.59 -7.80
CA VAL A 34 -10.53 2.12 -7.75
C VAL A 34 -11.63 1.64 -8.68
N GLU A 35 -11.29 0.80 -9.65
CA GLU A 35 -12.22 0.28 -10.67
C GLU A 35 -13.06 1.38 -11.37
N GLY A 36 -12.47 2.56 -11.57
CA GLY A 36 -13.12 3.71 -12.21
C GLY A 36 -14.05 4.53 -11.31
N SER A 37 -14.11 4.22 -10.02
CA SER A 37 -14.82 5.02 -9.01
C SER A 37 -13.84 5.73 -8.09
N GLN A 38 -14.07 7.01 -7.82
CA GLN A 38 -13.29 7.75 -6.84
C GLN A 38 -13.73 7.36 -5.43
N VAL A 39 -12.79 6.90 -4.62
CA VAL A 39 -13.01 6.53 -3.21
C VAL A 39 -12.14 7.40 -2.30
N GLY A 40 -12.57 7.58 -1.05
CA GLY A 40 -11.72 8.16 -0.03
C GLY A 40 -10.57 7.21 0.28
N ALA A 41 -9.34 7.72 0.18
CA ALA A 41 -8.13 6.91 0.28
C ALA A 41 -6.96 7.79 0.69
N SER A 42 -6.05 7.26 1.49
CA SER A 42 -4.81 7.98 1.82
C SER A 42 -3.69 7.49 0.91
N VAL A 43 -3.12 8.38 0.10
CA VAL A 43 -1.96 8.10 -0.75
C VAL A 43 -0.75 8.78 -0.15
N TYR A 44 0.24 8.00 0.25
CA TYR A 44 1.48 8.45 0.86
C TYR A 44 2.66 8.25 -0.11
N SER A 45 3.58 9.21 -0.14
CA SER A 45 4.92 9.00 -0.70
C SER A 45 5.80 8.27 0.32
N VAL A 46 6.75 7.47 -0.15
CA VAL A 46 7.71 6.75 0.69
C VAL A 46 9.01 7.55 0.81
N THR A 47 9.50 7.75 2.02
CA THR A 47 10.71 8.54 2.33
C THR A 47 11.96 7.98 1.67
N THR A 48 12.10 6.65 1.67
CA THR A 48 13.20 5.95 1.00
C THR A 48 12.61 4.82 0.20
N PRO A 49 12.53 4.97 -1.14
CA PRO A 49 12.01 3.91 -1.98
C PRO A 49 12.75 2.61 -1.74
N ALA A 50 11.99 1.53 -1.54
CA ALA A 50 12.53 0.21 -1.30
C ALA A 50 11.52 -0.87 -1.72
N ASP A 51 12.02 -2.06 -2.04
CA ASP A 51 11.21 -3.27 -2.28
C ASP A 51 11.45 -4.34 -1.19
N PRO A 52 10.86 -4.16 0.02
CA PRO A 52 10.95 -5.11 1.12
C PRO A 52 10.61 -6.56 0.74
N GLU A 53 11.35 -7.50 1.32
CA GLU A 53 11.12 -8.95 1.17
C GLU A 53 10.28 -9.51 2.31
N LEU A 54 8.98 -9.57 2.08
CA LEU A 54 7.98 -10.14 2.96
C LEU A 54 8.20 -11.63 3.24
N ASN A 55 7.42 -12.15 4.19
CA ASN A 55 7.41 -13.58 4.54
C ASN A 55 7.33 -14.48 3.30
N ASN A 56 8.13 -15.55 3.33
CA ASN A 56 8.33 -16.53 2.24
C ASN A 56 9.13 -16.02 1.02
N GLY A 57 9.87 -14.92 1.16
CA GLY A 57 10.73 -14.41 0.07
C GLY A 57 9.96 -13.66 -1.01
N ASN A 58 8.71 -13.27 -0.71
CA ASN A 58 7.89 -12.48 -1.63
C ASN A 58 8.26 -11.02 -1.47
N ARG A 59 8.45 -10.32 -2.58
CA ARG A 59 8.68 -8.88 -2.55
C ARG A 59 7.37 -8.11 -2.72
N LEU A 60 7.35 -6.84 -2.30
CA LEU A 60 6.19 -5.97 -2.45
C LEU A 60 5.85 -5.73 -3.92
N CYS A 61 6.73 -5.09 -4.69
CA CYS A 61 6.58 -4.98 -6.14
C CYS A 61 7.35 -6.08 -6.88
N GLY A 62 8.51 -6.49 -6.35
CA GLY A 62 9.41 -7.48 -6.97
C GLY A 62 10.16 -7.00 -8.22
N GLN A 63 9.74 -5.89 -8.82
CA GLN A 63 10.31 -5.35 -10.08
C GLN A 63 10.90 -3.94 -9.93
N GLY A 64 10.62 -3.26 -8.82
CA GLY A 64 11.01 -1.87 -8.57
C GLY A 64 10.82 -1.49 -7.11
N ASP A 65 11.51 -0.43 -6.70
CA ASP A 65 11.40 0.11 -5.35
C ASP A 65 10.04 0.81 -5.17
N VAL A 66 9.34 0.52 -4.08
CA VAL A 66 8.06 1.14 -3.75
C VAL A 66 8.27 2.62 -3.45
N THR A 67 7.64 3.48 -4.23
CA THR A 67 7.69 4.95 -4.11
C THR A 67 6.42 5.54 -3.50
N TYR A 68 5.29 4.87 -3.66
CA TYR A 68 4.00 5.30 -3.12
C TYR A 68 3.21 4.14 -2.53
N VAL A 69 2.37 4.45 -1.54
CA VAL A 69 1.44 3.53 -0.91
C VAL A 69 0.06 4.18 -0.84
N ALA A 70 -0.97 3.52 -1.36
CA ALA A 70 -2.35 3.95 -1.26
C ALA A 70 -3.12 3.03 -0.31
N VAL A 71 -3.93 3.61 0.56
CA VAL A 71 -4.72 2.89 1.56
C VAL A 71 -6.18 3.29 1.44
N TRP A 72 -7.08 2.32 1.31
CA TRP A 72 -8.52 2.56 1.25
C TRP A 72 -9.31 1.43 1.90
N GLY A 73 -10.56 1.71 2.31
CA GLY A 73 -11.46 0.66 2.82
C GLY A 73 -11.92 -0.28 1.70
N ALA A 74 -11.98 -1.58 1.96
CA ALA A 74 -12.49 -2.52 0.99
C ALA A 74 -14.01 -2.27 0.78
N PRO A 75 -14.50 -2.20 -0.47
CA PRO A 75 -15.91 -1.91 -0.74
C PRO A 75 -16.87 -3.01 -0.25
N SER A 76 -16.34 -4.21 0.05
CA SER A 76 -17.12 -5.37 0.49
C SER A 76 -17.21 -5.48 2.01
N ASP A 77 -16.29 -4.85 2.75
CA ASP A 77 -16.19 -4.99 4.20
C ASP A 77 -15.37 -3.82 4.80
N ASP A 78 -16.01 -2.98 5.61
CA ASP A 78 -15.38 -1.83 6.26
C ASP A 78 -14.32 -2.22 7.32
N THR A 79 -14.22 -3.50 7.68
CA THR A 79 -13.16 -4.02 8.56
C THR A 79 -11.88 -4.37 7.80
N LEU A 80 -11.97 -4.45 6.47
CA LEU A 80 -10.86 -4.75 5.60
C LEU A 80 -10.27 -3.46 5.04
N THR A 81 -8.96 -3.33 5.17
CA THR A 81 -8.16 -2.27 4.58
C THR A 81 -7.42 -2.83 3.36
N MET A 82 -7.57 -2.15 2.22
CA MET A 82 -6.81 -2.41 1.02
C MET A 82 -5.59 -1.51 0.98
N VAL A 83 -4.44 -2.09 0.65
CA VAL A 83 -3.18 -1.38 0.49
C VAL A 83 -2.65 -1.65 -0.91
N GLY A 84 -2.56 -0.61 -1.72
CA GLY A 84 -1.91 -0.62 -3.03
C GLY A 84 -0.49 -0.08 -2.91
N VAL A 85 0.46 -0.72 -3.59
CA VAL A 85 1.84 -0.24 -3.67
C VAL A 85 2.23 0.04 -5.12
N PHE A 86 3.09 1.03 -5.30
CA PHE A 86 3.45 1.59 -6.60
C PHE A 86 4.95 1.85 -6.66
N ASP A 87 5.54 1.59 -7.82
CA ASP A 87 6.94 1.90 -8.17
C ASP A 87 7.02 3.05 -9.20
N THR A 88 5.96 3.86 -9.30
CA THR A 88 5.83 4.95 -10.26
C THR A 88 6.67 6.16 -9.86
N GLN A 89 7.11 6.94 -10.85
CA GLN A 89 7.83 8.18 -10.60
C GLN A 89 6.91 9.32 -10.11
N ASP A 90 5.69 9.37 -10.63
CA ASP A 90 4.67 10.34 -10.25
C ASP A 90 3.67 9.71 -9.29
N ALA A 91 3.00 10.56 -8.49
CA ALA A 91 1.97 10.12 -7.56
C ALA A 91 0.83 9.39 -8.30
N PRO A 92 0.49 8.17 -7.88
CA PRO A 92 -0.52 7.36 -8.55
C PRO A 92 -1.92 7.93 -8.31
N VAL A 93 -2.78 7.80 -9.33
CA VAL A 93 -4.16 8.30 -9.26
C VAL A 93 -5.20 7.20 -9.37
N ARG A 94 -4.78 5.99 -9.78
CA ARG A 94 -5.68 4.85 -9.98
C ARG A 94 -5.03 3.50 -9.70
N ASP A 95 -5.84 2.54 -9.28
CA ASP A 95 -5.49 1.16 -8.94
C ASP A 95 -4.76 0.41 -10.07
N SER A 96 -5.07 0.66 -11.34
CA SER A 96 -4.34 0.02 -12.46
C SER A 96 -2.85 0.38 -12.57
N GLU A 97 -2.37 1.37 -11.81
CA GLU A 97 -0.94 1.75 -11.73
C GLU A 97 -0.18 0.96 -10.66
N MET A 98 -0.88 0.16 -9.84
CA MET A 98 -0.27 -0.63 -8.76
C MET A 98 0.66 -1.70 -9.32
N CYS A 99 1.83 -1.83 -8.71
CA CYS A 99 2.70 -3.00 -8.94
C CYS A 99 2.15 -4.23 -8.20
N ALA A 100 1.55 -4.01 -7.01
CA ALA A 100 0.93 -5.04 -6.18
C ALA A 100 -0.13 -4.42 -5.26
N SER A 101 -1.00 -5.28 -4.74
CA SER A 101 -2.06 -4.90 -3.81
C SER A 101 -2.26 -5.98 -2.77
N TYR A 102 -2.59 -5.56 -1.55
CA TYR A 102 -2.76 -6.42 -0.40
C TYR A 102 -4.04 -6.04 0.36
N THR A 103 -4.64 -7.02 1.01
CA THR A 103 -5.84 -6.84 1.83
C THR A 103 -5.52 -7.27 3.24
N TYR A 104 -5.82 -6.40 4.20
CA TYR A 104 -5.54 -6.61 5.61
C TYR A 104 -6.82 -6.43 6.43
N GLU A 105 -6.95 -7.21 7.49
CA GLU A 105 -8.04 -7.08 8.47
C GLU A 105 -7.47 -6.33 9.67
N TYR A 106 -8.07 -5.17 10.00
CA TYR A 106 -7.65 -4.45 11.20
C TYR A 106 -8.19 -5.20 12.42
N LYS A 107 -7.31 -5.75 13.27
CA LYS A 107 -7.69 -6.43 14.51
C LYS A 107 -7.73 -5.53 15.73
#